data_AF-A0A2K9J290-F1
#
_entry.id   AF-A0A2K9J290-F1
#
_cell.length_a   1.000
_cell.length_b   1.000
_cell.length_c   1.000
_cell.angle_alpha   90.00
_cell.angle_beta   90.00
_cell.angle_gamma   90.00
#
_symmetry.space_group_name_H-M   'P 1'
#
loop_
_entity.id
_entity.type
_entity.pdbx_description
1 polymer ?
#
loop_
_entity_poly.entity_id
_entity_poly.type
_entity_poly.pdbx_seq_one_letter_code
_entity_poly.pdbx_strand_id
1 'polypeptide(L)'
;MINVLMMNTSDIFTQGLKILLEGEEDLEVLEVSDRESNFIEQISDFEPDILLVHLVHGVSDTLKKQINEIREKYKQIRVICIFVSYDRKLIKEALTLGVKGFLLSHSSGEGLIHSIRSVWQHQYVFADEIVMEMIDFLGTECMNKKEKLSRFFSSQNMDMNDRDIDILFLIYKGYKNLEIANELNLSEKTVRDYVSKVYKKLQINHRHKVKAYLTSIIHEKTKE
;
A
#
# COMPACT_ATOMS: atom_id res chain seq x y z
N MET A 1 -5.47 3.56 33.09
CA MET A 1 -4.23 4.04 32.48
C MET A 1 -3.97 3.19 31.25
N ILE A 2 -3.64 3.81 30.13
CA ILE A 2 -3.22 3.17 28.89
C ILE A 2 -1.71 3.32 28.83
N ASN A 3 -1.01 2.19 28.91
CA ASN A 3 0.44 2.17 28.94
C ASN A 3 0.99 2.18 27.51
N VAL A 4 1.70 3.24 27.16
CA VAL A 4 2.23 3.48 25.82
C VAL A 4 3.74 3.31 25.84
N LEU A 5 4.24 2.31 25.11
CA LEU A 5 5.67 2.13 24.87
C LEU A 5 6.05 2.63 23.48
N MET A 6 7.24 3.22 23.36
CA MET A 6 7.78 3.72 22.09
C MET A 6 8.90 2.83 21.56
N MET A 7 9.05 2.78 20.24
CA MET A 7 10.14 2.08 19.54
C MET A 7 10.60 2.85 18.29
N ASN A 8 11.90 2.77 18.00
CA ASN A 8 12.58 3.43 16.87
C ASN A 8 12.44 4.96 16.86
N THR A 9 12.41 5.55 18.04
CA THR A 9 12.25 6.98 18.26
C THR A 9 13.59 7.69 18.40
N SER A 10 13.61 9.00 18.14
CA SER A 10 14.73 9.87 18.51
C SER A 10 14.42 10.55 19.84
N ASP A 11 15.45 10.86 20.64
CA ASP A 11 15.28 11.46 21.98
C ASP A 11 14.33 12.67 21.98
N ILE A 12 14.42 13.52 20.94
CA ILE A 12 13.59 14.73 20.82
C ILE A 12 12.12 14.40 20.51
N PHE A 13 11.86 13.35 19.72
CA PHE A 13 10.51 12.91 19.39
C PHE A 13 9.85 12.26 20.61
N THR A 14 10.60 11.42 21.31
CA THR A 14 10.20 10.79 22.59
C THR A 14 9.82 11.84 23.63
N GLN A 15 10.66 12.86 23.83
CA GLN A 15 10.37 13.96 24.77
C GLN A 15 9.11 14.73 24.38
N GLY A 16 8.93 15.04 23.09
CA GLY A 16 7.74 15.73 22.59
C GLY A 16 6.46 14.92 22.82
N LEU A 17 6.50 13.62 22.52
CA LEU A 17 5.36 12.72 22.79
C LEU A 17 5.10 12.55 24.28
N LYS A 18 6.13 12.47 25.11
CA LYS A 18 5.98 12.37 26.55
C LYS A 18 5.22 13.56 27.12
N ILE A 19 5.61 14.78 26.75
CA ILE A 19 4.91 16.02 27.14
C ILE A 19 3.45 16.02 26.67
N LEU A 20 3.20 15.56 25.45
CA LEU A 20 1.86 15.51 24.87
C LEU A 20 0.97 14.49 25.58
N LEU A 21 1.47 13.27 25.78
CA LEU A 21 0.67 12.13 26.25
C LEU A 21 0.50 12.15 27.78
N GLU A 22 1.55 12.53 28.54
CA GLU A 22 1.45 12.66 30.01
C GLU A 22 0.61 13.86 30.46
N GLY A 23 0.19 14.72 29.52
CA GLY A 23 -0.84 15.74 29.78
C GLY A 23 -2.25 15.17 29.94
N GLU A 24 -2.47 13.91 29.56
CA GLU A 24 -3.76 13.22 29.64
C GLU A 24 -3.81 12.28 30.85
N GLU A 25 -4.87 12.35 31.65
CA GLU A 25 -4.99 11.56 32.90
C GLU A 25 -5.09 10.03 32.68
N ASP A 26 -5.42 9.60 31.48
CA ASP A 26 -5.60 8.20 31.11
C ASP A 26 -4.44 7.59 30.34
N LEU A 27 -3.37 8.34 30.04
CA LEU A 27 -2.21 7.87 29.28
C LEU A 27 -0.92 7.93 30.13
N GLU A 28 -0.09 6.90 30.00
CA GLU A 28 1.24 6.85 30.61
C GLU A 28 2.28 6.40 29.59
N VAL A 29 3.42 7.09 29.54
CA VAL A 29 4.50 6.76 28.61
C VAL A 29 5.58 5.96 29.32
N LEU A 30 5.74 4.71 28.91
CA LEU A 30 6.78 3.82 29.42
C LEU A 30 8.11 4.08 28.70
N GLU A 31 9.21 4.08 29.44
CA GLU A 31 10.55 4.30 28.90
C GLU A 31 11.30 2.98 28.66
N VAL A 32 11.73 2.78 27.41
CA VAL A 32 12.72 1.76 27.04
C VAL A 32 13.79 2.44 26.19
N SER A 33 15.04 2.04 26.39
CA SER A 33 16.14 2.43 25.51
C SER A 33 16.03 1.62 24.21
N ASP A 34 15.56 2.26 23.13
CA ASP A 34 15.46 1.68 21.78
C ASP A 34 16.80 1.14 21.21
N ARG A 35 17.92 1.40 21.89
CA ARG A 35 19.27 0.95 21.51
C ARG A 35 19.60 -0.46 21.99
N GLU A 36 18.74 -1.08 22.79
CA GLU A 36 19.02 -2.39 23.33
C GLU A 36 18.63 -3.47 22.31
N SER A 37 19.57 -4.36 22.00
CA SER A 37 19.36 -5.51 21.11
C SER A 37 18.28 -6.48 21.61
N ASN A 38 17.69 -6.20 22.77
CA ASN A 38 16.80 -7.07 23.51
C ASN A 38 15.35 -6.55 23.70
N PHE A 39 14.92 -5.57 22.90
CA PHE A 39 13.59 -4.95 23.02
C PHE A 39 12.42 -5.95 23.17
N ILE A 40 12.46 -7.09 22.45
CA ILE A 40 11.41 -8.12 22.51
C ILE A 40 11.37 -8.86 23.86
N GLU A 41 12.52 -9.08 24.51
CA GLU A 41 12.54 -9.69 25.84
C GLU A 41 12.13 -8.67 26.90
N GLN A 42 12.45 -7.39 26.70
CA GLN A 42 12.10 -6.34 27.63
C GLN A 42 10.62 -5.98 27.61
N ILE A 43 9.95 -6.07 26.46
CA ILE A 43 8.54 -5.66 26.34
C ILE A 43 7.60 -6.40 27.32
N SER A 44 7.97 -7.62 27.77
CA SER A 44 7.21 -8.34 28.79
C SER A 44 7.31 -7.73 30.18
N ASP A 45 8.41 -7.05 30.51
CA ASP A 45 8.60 -6.42 31.82
C ASP A 45 7.76 -5.13 31.94
N PHE A 46 7.49 -4.47 30.80
CA PHE A 46 6.73 -3.22 30.73
C PHE A 46 5.23 -3.43 30.55
N GLU A 47 4.81 -4.59 30.04
CA GLU A 47 3.41 -4.94 29.74
C GLU A 47 2.59 -3.78 29.09
N PRO A 48 3.07 -3.17 27.98
CA PRO A 48 2.38 -2.03 27.41
C PRO A 48 1.06 -2.42 26.75
N ASP A 49 0.08 -1.52 26.80
CA ASP A 49 -1.16 -1.67 26.05
C ASP A 49 -0.96 -1.34 24.57
N ILE A 50 -0.17 -0.30 24.30
CA ILE A 50 0.08 0.27 22.98
C ILE A 50 1.59 0.33 22.73
N LEU A 51 2.01 -0.12 21.56
CA LEU A 51 3.36 0.09 21.05
C LEU A 51 3.32 1.11 19.90
N LEU A 52 3.89 2.29 20.11
CA LEU A 52 4.12 3.30 19.08
C LEU A 52 5.45 3.05 18.38
N VAL A 53 5.40 2.80 17.08
CA VAL A 53 6.58 2.56 16.25
C VAL A 53 6.81 3.74 15.33
N HIS A 54 7.91 4.45 15.52
CA HIS A 54 8.26 5.57 14.68
C HIS A 54 9.08 5.12 13.46
N LEU A 55 8.50 5.28 12.27
CA LEU A 55 9.07 4.83 11.00
C LEU A 55 9.78 5.98 10.29
N VAL A 56 11.05 6.18 10.65
CA VAL A 56 11.90 7.23 10.06
C VAL A 56 12.51 6.80 8.73
N HIS A 57 12.95 5.54 8.64
CA HIS A 57 13.67 5.00 7.48
C HIS A 57 12.90 3.87 6.77
N GLY A 58 11.58 3.88 6.88
CA GLY A 58 10.71 2.82 6.38
C GLY A 58 10.71 1.57 7.25
N VAL A 59 10.33 0.43 6.65
CA VAL A 59 10.09 -0.82 7.37
C VAL A 59 11.17 -1.85 7.02
N SER A 60 12.26 -1.88 7.78
CA SER A 60 13.33 -2.87 7.59
C SER A 60 12.86 -4.29 7.90
N ASP A 61 13.51 -5.31 7.33
CA ASP A 61 13.14 -6.71 7.58
C ASP A 61 13.26 -7.08 9.07
N THR A 62 14.25 -6.52 9.77
CA THR A 62 14.40 -6.65 11.23
C THR A 62 13.17 -6.12 11.95
N LEU A 63 12.72 -4.90 11.59
CA LEU A 63 11.55 -4.29 12.20
C LEU A 63 10.27 -5.07 11.90
N LYS A 64 10.11 -5.56 10.66
CA LYS A 64 8.99 -6.44 10.29
C LYS A 64 8.95 -7.68 11.18
N LYS A 65 10.10 -8.33 11.35
CA LYS A 65 10.22 -9.52 12.20
C LYS A 65 9.87 -9.20 13.65
N GLN A 66 10.38 -8.10 14.21
CA GLN A 66 10.09 -7.69 15.58
C GLN A 66 8.61 -7.43 15.80
N ILE A 67 7.96 -6.66 14.92
CA ILE A 67 6.52 -6.37 15.02
C ILE A 67 5.69 -7.65 14.91
N ASN A 68 6.03 -8.55 13.99
CA ASN A 68 5.33 -9.82 13.84
C ASN A 68 5.49 -10.70 15.08
N GLU A 69 6.71 -10.82 15.61
CA GLU A 69 6.99 -11.58 16.83
C GLU A 69 6.21 -11.03 18.05
N ILE A 70 6.17 -9.70 18.20
CA ILE A 70 5.40 -9.04 19.25
C ILE A 70 3.90 -9.36 19.11
N ARG A 71 3.35 -9.27 17.90
CA ARG A 71 1.93 -9.55 17.64
C ARG A 71 1.56 -11.02 17.87
N GLU A 72 2.46 -11.94 17.56
CA GLU A 72 2.24 -13.38 17.76
C GLU A 72 2.34 -13.77 19.23
N LYS A 73 3.36 -13.27 19.93
CA LYS A 73 3.65 -13.60 21.33
C LYS A 73 2.80 -12.83 22.34
N TYR A 74 2.53 -11.55 22.07
CA TYR A 74 1.85 -10.62 22.98
C TYR A 74 0.61 -10.02 22.32
N LYS A 75 -0.45 -10.84 22.19
CA LYS A 75 -1.69 -10.48 21.47
C LYS A 75 -2.45 -9.29 22.07
N GLN A 76 -2.19 -8.96 23.32
CA GLN A 76 -2.77 -7.80 24.02
C GLN A 76 -2.14 -6.48 23.59
N ILE A 77 -0.89 -6.50 23.13
CA ILE A 77 -0.15 -5.30 22.73
C ILE A 77 -0.64 -4.88 21.34
N ARG A 78 -1.12 -3.65 21.23
CA ARG A 78 -1.63 -3.11 19.96
C ARG A 78 -0.61 -2.14 19.39
N VAL A 79 -0.29 -2.35 18.12
CA VAL A 79 0.78 -1.58 17.47
C VAL A 79 0.19 -0.45 16.63
N ILE A 80 0.80 0.73 16.75
CA ILE A 80 0.54 1.90 15.91
C ILE A 80 1.86 2.29 15.24
N CYS A 81 1.86 2.37 13.92
CA CYS A 81 2.99 2.87 13.15
C CYS A 81 2.79 4.35 12.83
N ILE A 82 3.82 5.18 13.11
CA ILE A 82 3.86 6.61 12.80
C ILE A 82 4.89 6.84 11.69
N PHE A 83 4.45 7.32 10.54
CA PHE A 83 5.28 7.54 9.36
C PHE A 83 5.81 8.97 9.30
N VAL A 84 7.13 9.15 9.21
CA VAL A 84 7.72 10.48 8.96
C VAL A 84 7.42 10.96 7.55
N SER A 85 7.57 10.04 6.60
CA SER A 85 7.19 10.20 5.21
C SER A 85 6.50 8.91 4.77
N TYR A 86 5.67 9.02 3.75
CA TYR A 86 5.00 7.88 3.17
C TYR A 86 5.21 7.87 1.66
N ASP A 87 5.32 6.67 1.12
CA ASP A 87 5.15 6.40 -0.28
C ASP A 87 4.32 5.13 -0.44
N ARG A 88 3.92 4.86 -1.67
CA ARG A 88 3.06 3.73 -1.99
C ARG A 88 3.68 2.37 -1.67
N LYS A 89 5.00 2.22 -1.72
CA LYS A 89 5.70 0.98 -1.38
C LYS A 89 5.71 0.78 0.13
N LEU A 90 6.06 1.83 0.86
CA LEU A 90 6.15 1.85 2.31
C LEU A 90 4.80 1.59 2.97
N ILE A 91 3.72 2.21 2.47
CA ILE A 91 2.36 1.94 2.94
C ILE A 91 1.99 0.47 2.75
N LYS A 92 2.25 -0.11 1.56
CA LYS A 92 1.95 -1.52 1.32
C LYS A 92 2.70 -2.44 2.27
N GLU A 93 4.00 -2.22 2.42
CA GLU A 93 4.83 -3.02 3.31
C GLU A 93 4.34 -2.94 4.76
N ALA A 94 4.01 -1.73 5.23
CA ALA A 94 3.47 -1.56 6.57
C ALA A 94 2.10 -2.21 6.75
N LEU A 95 1.20 -2.12 5.75
CA LEU A 95 -0.12 -2.77 5.81
C LEU A 95 -0.01 -4.29 5.96
N THR A 96 1.01 -4.91 5.36
CA THR A 96 1.25 -6.37 5.54
C THR A 96 1.60 -6.76 6.98
N LEU A 97 2.03 -5.80 7.81
CA LEU A 97 2.28 -6.03 9.24
C LEU A 97 0.99 -6.25 10.03
N GLY A 98 -0.19 -5.90 9.49
CA GLY A 98 -1.48 -6.13 10.16
C GLY A 98 -1.62 -5.41 11.52
N VAL A 99 -0.89 -4.31 11.72
CA VAL A 99 -0.98 -3.47 12.92
C VAL A 99 -2.31 -2.70 12.94
N LYS A 100 -2.68 -2.11 14.08
CA LYS A 100 -3.99 -1.46 14.24
C LYS A 100 -4.00 0.04 13.90
N GLY A 101 -2.87 0.72 14.03
CA GLY A 101 -2.77 2.15 13.73
C GLY A 101 -1.75 2.45 12.64
N PHE A 102 -2.12 3.33 11.70
CA PHE A 102 -1.27 3.85 10.65
C PHE A 102 -1.43 5.38 10.59
N LEU A 103 -0.50 6.12 11.19
CA LEU A 103 -0.59 7.57 11.37
C LEU A 103 0.59 8.28 10.72
N LEU A 104 0.45 9.56 10.39
CA LEU A 104 1.57 10.38 9.90
C LEU A 104 2.16 11.21 11.04
N SER A 105 3.46 11.49 11.00
CA SER A 105 4.18 12.25 12.03
C SER A 105 3.69 13.70 12.19
N HIS A 106 3.05 14.24 11.15
CA HIS A 106 2.45 15.58 11.16
C HIS A 106 0.98 15.58 11.62
N SER A 107 0.46 14.45 12.10
CA SER A 107 -0.85 14.39 12.76
C SER A 107 -0.85 15.34 13.97
N SER A 108 -1.97 16.00 14.23
CA SER A 108 -2.09 16.83 15.43
C SER A 108 -1.94 15.99 16.70
N GLY A 109 -1.48 16.61 17.80
CA GLY A 109 -1.35 15.92 19.08
C GLY A 109 -2.67 15.33 19.58
N GLU A 110 -3.77 16.08 19.47
CA GLU A 110 -5.12 15.61 19.76
C GLU A 110 -5.51 14.41 18.89
N GLY A 111 -5.16 14.43 17.60
CA GLY A 111 -5.40 13.33 16.67
C GLY A 111 -4.66 12.06 17.07
N LEU A 112 -3.39 12.18 17.52
CA LEU A 112 -2.63 11.05 18.04
C LEU A 112 -3.26 10.47 19.31
N ILE A 113 -3.63 11.32 20.28
CA ILE A 113 -4.28 10.91 21.53
C ILE A 113 -5.59 10.15 21.23
N HIS A 114 -6.43 10.70 20.34
CA HIS A 114 -7.66 10.03 19.91
C HIS A 114 -7.40 8.69 19.23
N SER A 115 -6.36 8.61 18.42
CA SER A 115 -5.96 7.38 17.72
C SER A 115 -5.48 6.31 18.70
N ILE A 116 -4.69 6.68 19.72
CA ILE A 116 -4.24 5.78 20.79
C ILE A 116 -5.44 5.18 21.52
N ARG A 117 -6.40 6.01 21.95
CA ARG A 117 -7.62 5.57 22.63
C ARG A 117 -8.47 4.64 21.76
N SER A 118 -8.63 4.96 20.47
CA SER A 118 -9.39 4.14 19.52
C SER A 118 -8.73 2.78 19.29
N VAL A 119 -7.41 2.77 19.09
CA VAL A 119 -6.64 1.53 18.93
C VAL A 119 -6.69 0.68 20.20
N TRP A 120 -6.60 1.30 21.38
CA TRP A 120 -6.76 0.62 22.67
C TRP A 120 -8.12 -0.10 22.78
N GLN A 121 -9.19 0.51 22.24
CA GLN A 121 -10.52 -0.10 22.07
C GLN A 121 -10.60 -1.12 20.91
N HIS A 122 -9.46 -1.59 20.40
CA HIS A 122 -9.31 -2.55 19.29
C HIS A 122 -9.78 -2.06 17.92
N GLN A 123 -10.01 -0.76 17.75
CA GLN A 123 -10.35 -0.21 16.44
C GLN A 123 -9.09 -0.09 15.57
N TYR A 124 -9.31 -0.07 14.25
CA TYR A 124 -8.27 0.29 13.30
C TYR A 124 -8.34 1.79 13.03
N VAL A 125 -7.19 2.44 12.97
CA VAL A 125 -7.07 3.87 12.66
C VAL A 125 -6.06 4.07 11.54
N PHE A 126 -6.44 4.89 10.57
CA PHE A 126 -5.62 5.22 9.41
C PHE A 126 -5.67 6.72 9.19
N ALA A 127 -4.52 7.32 8.86
CA ALA A 127 -4.48 8.66 8.30
C ALA A 127 -5.15 8.68 6.91
N ASP A 128 -5.79 9.79 6.56
CA ASP A 128 -6.56 9.93 5.32
C ASP A 128 -5.73 9.63 4.07
N GLU A 129 -4.47 10.05 4.05
CA GLU A 129 -3.53 9.80 2.95
C GLU A 129 -3.27 8.31 2.75
N ILE A 130 -3.18 7.56 3.85
CA ILE A 130 -2.99 6.11 3.81
C ILE A 130 -4.26 5.43 3.30
N VAL A 131 -5.44 5.91 3.72
CA VAL A 131 -6.73 5.42 3.20
C VAL A 131 -6.85 5.67 1.69
N MET A 132 -6.48 6.85 1.20
CA MET A 132 -6.49 7.16 -0.23
C MET A 132 -5.61 6.20 -1.03
N GLU A 133 -4.37 5.97 -0.58
CA GLU A 133 -3.45 5.01 -1.22
C GLU A 133 -3.96 3.56 -1.16
N MET A 134 -4.63 3.17 -0.07
CA MET A 134 -5.29 1.87 0.04
C MET A 134 -6.42 1.72 -0.97
N ILE A 135 -7.29 2.73 -1.10
CA ILE A 135 -8.40 2.73 -2.06
C ILE A 135 -7.85 2.67 -3.48
N ASP A 136 -6.81 3.45 -3.81
CA ASP A 136 -6.17 3.42 -5.11
C ASP A 136 -5.52 2.05 -5.40
N PHE A 137 -4.87 1.45 -4.41
CA PHE A 137 -4.32 0.10 -4.52
C PHE A 137 -5.41 -0.93 -4.80
N LEU A 138 -6.47 -0.95 -4.00
CA LEU A 138 -7.59 -1.88 -4.17
C LEU A 138 -8.29 -1.64 -5.51
N GLY A 139 -8.51 -0.39 -5.90
CA GLY A 139 -9.02 -0.02 -7.22
C GLY A 139 -8.16 -0.59 -8.35
N THR A 140 -6.83 -0.57 -8.21
CA THR A 140 -5.94 -1.20 -9.21
C THR A 140 -5.93 -2.72 -9.22
N GLU A 141 -6.15 -3.39 -8.09
CA GLU A 141 -6.22 -4.86 -8.01
C GLU A 141 -7.59 -5.40 -8.41
N CYS A 142 -8.67 -4.68 -8.10
CA CYS A 142 -10.04 -5.02 -8.50
C CYS A 142 -10.31 -4.77 -9.98
N MET A 143 -9.48 -3.96 -10.66
CA MET A 143 -9.59 -3.75 -12.11
C MET A 143 -9.26 -5.03 -12.86
N ASN A 144 -10.17 -5.43 -13.75
CA ASN A 144 -9.88 -6.53 -14.66
C ASN A 144 -8.74 -6.12 -15.63
N LYS A 145 -8.10 -7.10 -16.26
CA LYS A 145 -6.95 -6.86 -17.15
C LYS A 145 -7.25 -5.91 -18.32
N LYS A 146 -8.52 -5.79 -18.72
CA LYS A 146 -8.97 -4.87 -19.79
C LYS A 146 -9.07 -3.42 -19.29
N GLU A 147 -9.58 -3.21 -18.08
CA GLU A 147 -9.62 -1.89 -17.42
C GLU A 147 -8.22 -1.34 -17.14
N LYS A 148 -7.26 -2.21 -16.78
CA LYS A 148 -5.84 -1.82 -16.64
C LYS A 148 -5.28 -1.22 -17.94
N LEU A 149 -5.58 -1.84 -19.09
CA LEU A 149 -5.18 -1.30 -20.39
C LEU A 149 -5.83 0.06 -20.66
N SER A 150 -7.13 0.18 -20.44
CA SER A 150 -7.88 1.43 -20.65
C SER A 150 -7.28 2.57 -19.82
N ARG A 151 -7.10 2.38 -18.50
CA ARG A 151 -6.52 3.39 -17.61
C ARG A 151 -5.09 3.78 -18.02
N PHE A 152 -4.26 2.81 -18.40
CA PHE A 152 -2.89 3.09 -18.87
C PHE A 152 -2.91 3.99 -20.10
N PHE A 153 -3.70 3.66 -21.12
CA PHE A 153 -3.75 4.47 -22.35
C PHE A 153 -4.33 5.86 -22.10
N SER A 154 -5.35 5.99 -21.24
CA SER A 154 -5.85 7.30 -20.81
C SER A 154 -4.77 8.14 -20.10
N SER A 155 -3.98 7.54 -19.21
CA SER A 155 -2.90 8.25 -18.51
C SER A 155 -1.78 8.73 -19.44
N GLN A 156 -1.58 8.06 -20.58
CA GLN A 156 -0.62 8.43 -21.62
C GLN A 156 -1.21 9.43 -22.65
N ASN A 157 -2.42 9.96 -22.40
CA ASN A 157 -3.16 10.81 -23.34
C ASN A 157 -3.32 10.18 -24.73
N MET A 158 -3.40 8.85 -24.81
CA MET A 158 -3.69 8.14 -26.06
C MET A 158 -5.19 8.05 -26.28
N ASP A 159 -5.65 8.55 -27.43
CA ASP A 159 -7.05 8.44 -27.85
C ASP A 159 -7.36 7.01 -28.33
N MET A 160 -7.75 6.15 -27.39
CA MET A 160 -8.19 4.77 -27.61
C MET A 160 -9.67 4.65 -27.27
N ASN A 161 -10.49 4.23 -28.22
CA ASN A 161 -11.90 3.92 -27.95
C ASN A 161 -12.07 2.50 -27.38
N ASP A 162 -13.26 2.18 -26.87
CA ASP A 162 -13.55 0.86 -26.29
C ASP A 162 -13.24 -0.30 -27.25
N ARG A 163 -13.44 -0.09 -28.55
CA ARG A 163 -13.20 -1.11 -29.58
C ARG A 163 -11.71 -1.35 -29.82
N ASP A 164 -10.89 -0.30 -29.72
CA ASP A 164 -9.44 -0.40 -29.77
C ASP A 164 -8.94 -1.21 -28.57
N ILE A 165 -9.48 -0.95 -27.37
CA ILE A 165 -9.16 -1.68 -26.14
C ILE A 165 -9.58 -3.16 -26.24
N ASP A 166 -10.78 -3.46 -26.76
CA ASP A 166 -11.24 -4.84 -27.00
C ASP A 166 -10.24 -5.61 -27.87
N ILE A 167 -9.83 -5.01 -28.97
CA ILE A 167 -8.95 -5.64 -29.94
C ILE A 167 -7.57 -5.86 -29.34
N LEU A 168 -7.00 -4.86 -28.65
CA LEU A 168 -5.73 -5.01 -27.95
C LEU A 168 -5.81 -6.09 -26.87
N PHE A 169 -6.91 -6.15 -26.10
CA PHE A 169 -7.08 -7.16 -25.06
C PHE A 169 -7.15 -8.59 -25.64
N LEU A 170 -7.84 -8.78 -26.76
CA LEU A 170 -7.88 -10.08 -27.44
C LEU A 170 -6.54 -10.45 -28.09
N ILE A 171 -5.78 -9.47 -28.59
CA ILE A 171 -4.38 -9.66 -29.04
C ILE A 171 -3.49 -10.11 -27.87
N TYR A 172 -3.63 -9.48 -26.71
CA TYR A 172 -2.94 -9.86 -25.48
C TYR A 172 -3.25 -11.31 -25.07
N LYS A 173 -4.53 -11.72 -25.14
CA LYS A 173 -4.95 -13.12 -24.90
C LYS A 173 -4.36 -14.12 -25.90
N GLY A 174 -3.82 -13.64 -27.03
CA GLY A 174 -3.16 -14.47 -28.03
C GLY A 174 -4.08 -14.94 -29.16
N TYR A 175 -5.31 -14.43 -29.24
CA TYR A 175 -6.21 -14.77 -30.34
C TYR A 175 -5.63 -14.38 -31.70
N LYS A 176 -6.06 -15.00 -32.79
CA LYS A 176 -5.78 -14.63 -34.17
C LYS A 176 -6.88 -13.71 -34.72
N ASN A 177 -6.65 -13.05 -35.85
CA ASN A 177 -7.63 -12.11 -36.42
C ASN A 177 -8.99 -12.78 -36.70
N LEU A 178 -9.00 -14.03 -37.15
CA LEU A 178 -10.22 -14.81 -37.35
C LEU A 178 -10.95 -15.11 -36.03
N GLU A 179 -10.21 -15.43 -34.98
CA GLU A 179 -10.78 -15.69 -33.64
C GLU A 179 -11.35 -14.41 -33.03
N ILE A 180 -10.66 -13.28 -33.18
CA ILE A 180 -11.13 -11.95 -32.78
C ILE A 180 -12.40 -11.58 -33.56
N ALA A 181 -12.46 -11.90 -34.85
CA ALA A 181 -13.61 -11.63 -35.70
C ALA A 181 -14.85 -12.39 -35.20
N ASN A 182 -14.68 -13.66 -34.86
CA ASN A 182 -15.75 -14.48 -34.29
C ASN A 182 -16.19 -13.96 -32.91
N GLU A 183 -15.24 -13.65 -32.02
CA GLU A 183 -15.52 -13.16 -30.67
C GLU A 183 -16.29 -11.83 -30.68
N LEU A 184 -15.97 -10.95 -31.63
CA LEU A 184 -16.53 -9.60 -31.72
C LEU A 184 -17.69 -9.48 -32.72
N ASN A 185 -18.13 -10.59 -33.33
CA ASN A 185 -19.12 -10.64 -34.41
C ASN A 185 -18.81 -9.67 -35.57
N LEU A 186 -17.56 -9.67 -36.03
CA LEU A 186 -17.05 -8.86 -37.13
C LEU A 186 -16.53 -9.74 -38.28
N SER A 187 -16.28 -9.13 -39.44
CA SER A 187 -15.51 -9.81 -40.50
C SER A 187 -14.01 -9.78 -40.21
N GLU A 188 -13.27 -10.80 -40.63
CA GLU A 188 -11.80 -10.81 -40.50
C GLU A 188 -11.13 -9.62 -41.21
N LYS A 189 -11.73 -9.14 -42.31
CA LYS A 189 -11.28 -7.91 -42.98
C LYS A 189 -11.40 -6.69 -42.06
N THR A 190 -12.56 -6.52 -41.44
CA THR A 190 -12.80 -5.43 -40.49
C THR A 190 -11.85 -5.49 -39.30
N VAL A 191 -11.58 -6.69 -38.76
CA VAL A 191 -10.60 -6.85 -37.68
C VAL A 191 -9.19 -6.47 -38.14
N ARG A 192 -8.77 -6.85 -39.34
CA ARG A 192 -7.47 -6.41 -39.90
C ARG A 192 -7.35 -4.89 -39.95
N ASP A 193 -8.41 -4.21 -40.40
CA ASP A 193 -8.42 -2.74 -40.48
C ASP A 193 -8.29 -2.10 -39.09
N TYR A 194 -8.99 -2.62 -38.09
CA TYR A 194 -8.84 -2.16 -36.72
C TYR A 194 -7.44 -2.46 -36.15
N VAL A 195 -6.90 -3.68 -36.37
CA VAL A 195 -5.55 -4.06 -35.94
C VAL A 195 -4.51 -3.09 -36.52
N SER A 196 -4.62 -2.76 -37.81
CA SER A 196 -3.74 -1.78 -38.45
C SER A 196 -3.86 -0.38 -37.84
N LYS A 197 -5.09 0.06 -37.50
CA LYS A 197 -5.31 1.35 -36.82
C LYS A 197 -4.68 1.39 -35.43
N VAL A 198 -4.91 0.37 -34.60
CA VAL A 198 -4.33 0.34 -33.24
C VAL A 198 -2.81 0.20 -33.27
N TYR A 199 -2.23 -0.55 -34.22
CA TYR A 199 -0.78 -0.63 -34.38
C TYR A 199 -0.17 0.71 -34.77
N LYS A 200 -0.86 1.48 -35.61
CA LYS A 200 -0.45 2.84 -35.98
C LYS A 200 -0.50 3.79 -34.77
N LYS A 201 -1.56 3.71 -33.95
CA LYS A 201 -1.67 4.49 -32.70
C LYS A 201 -0.56 4.14 -31.71
N LEU A 202 -0.22 2.86 -31.57
CA LEU A 202 0.87 2.38 -30.71
C LEU A 202 2.27 2.57 -31.30
N GLN A 203 2.37 2.90 -32.59
CA GLN A 203 3.64 2.94 -33.34
C GLN A 203 4.42 1.60 -33.33
N ILE A 204 3.72 0.47 -33.19
CA ILE A 204 4.32 -0.87 -33.16
C ILE A 204 3.67 -1.73 -34.23
N ASN A 205 4.45 -2.14 -35.24
CA ASN A 205 3.93 -2.86 -36.42
C ASN A 205 4.05 -4.39 -36.34
N HIS A 206 4.47 -4.94 -35.19
CA HIS A 206 4.66 -6.38 -35.02
C HIS A 206 3.79 -6.92 -33.89
N ARG A 207 2.93 -7.90 -34.21
CA ARG A 207 2.00 -8.53 -33.24
C ARG A 207 2.69 -9.04 -31.99
N HIS A 208 3.84 -9.69 -32.13
CA HIS A 208 4.62 -10.17 -30.98
C HIS A 208 5.10 -9.03 -30.08
N LYS A 209 5.55 -7.91 -30.67
CA LYS A 209 5.97 -6.72 -29.92
C LYS A 209 4.79 -6.05 -29.22
N VAL A 210 3.63 -5.95 -29.89
CA VAL A 210 2.40 -5.44 -29.27
C VAL A 210 1.97 -6.33 -28.11
N LYS A 211 1.99 -7.66 -28.28
CA LYS A 211 1.66 -8.58 -27.19
C LYS A 211 2.61 -8.41 -26.00
N ALA A 212 3.92 -8.29 -26.24
CA ALA A 212 4.91 -8.06 -25.19
C ALA A 212 4.66 -6.73 -24.45
N TYR A 213 4.38 -5.66 -25.18
CA TYR A 213 4.05 -4.34 -24.63
C TYR A 213 2.75 -4.36 -23.80
N LEU A 214 1.69 -5.00 -24.29
CA LEU A 214 0.45 -5.15 -23.51
C LEU A 214 0.66 -6.02 -22.27
N THR A 215 1.55 -7.00 -22.35
CA THR A 215 1.92 -7.86 -21.22
C THR A 215 2.68 -7.08 -20.15
N SER A 216 3.58 -6.15 -20.53
CA SER A 216 4.27 -5.29 -19.57
C SER A 216 3.29 -4.36 -18.87
N ILE A 217 2.33 -3.77 -19.57
CA ILE A 217 1.29 -2.92 -18.96
C ILE A 217 0.42 -3.70 -17.97
N ILE A 218 -0.06 -4.88 -18.37
CA ILE A 218 -0.99 -5.67 -17.54
C ILE A 218 -0.29 -6.28 -16.30
N HIS A 219 1.00 -6.60 -16.42
CA HIS A 219 1.79 -7.23 -15.36
C HIS A 219 2.91 -6.32 -14.83
N GLU A 220 2.76 -5.00 -14.95
CA GLU A 220 3.67 -4.02 -14.31
C GLU A 220 3.42 -4.01 -12.79
N LYS A 221 3.76 -5.14 -12.16
CA LYS A 221 4.11 -5.37 -10.76
C LYS A 221 4.96 -6.65 -10.72
N THR A 222 6.24 -6.53 -11.07
CA THR A 222 7.36 -7.33 -10.54
C THR A 222 8.69 -6.85 -11.14
N LYS A 223 9.06 -5.58 -10.89
CA LYS A 223 10.46 -5.13 -11.00
C LYS A 223 10.60 -3.75 -10.35
N GLU A 224 10.45 -3.72 -9.04
CA GLU A 224 11.11 -2.76 -8.13
C GLU A 224 11.48 -3.50 -6.84
#